data_AF-A0A7L7VYG9-F1
#
_entry.id   AF-A0A7L7VYG9-F1
#
_cell.length_a   1.000
_cell.length_b   1.000
_cell.length_c   1.000
_cell.angle_alpha   90.00
_cell.angle_beta   90.00
_cell.angle_gamma   90.00
#
_symmetry.space_group_name_H-M   'P 1'
#
loop_
_entity.id
_entity.type
_entity.pdbx_description
1 polymer ?
#
loop_
_entity_poly.entity_id
_entity_poly.type
_entity_poly.pdbx_seq_one_letter_code
_entity_poly.pdbx_strand_id
1 'polypeptide(L)'
;MGAPPVFDVSALNTARRAASRIRAEWLMHINEGTLTPSDLMKEAARPEARPLLKLSLRQILLSQQGWGRKRADAVIAHIAGVIGGKIDPRHLTVGWLLDPRAGGRRFAAWLDAFQPKTGPLWPGFPYVRSSDV
;
A
#
# COMPACT_ATOMS: atom_id res chain seq x y z
N MET A 1 -23.59 -33.77 11.74
CA MET A 1 -22.78 -32.72 12.40
C MET A 1 -21.32 -33.13 12.30
N GLY A 2 -20.49 -32.37 11.60
CA GLY A 2 -19.05 -32.66 11.49
C GLY A 2 -18.30 -32.13 12.71
N ALA A 3 -17.37 -32.91 13.26
CA ALA A 3 -16.51 -32.46 14.35
C ALA A 3 -15.74 -31.19 13.95
N PRO A 4 -15.51 -30.23 14.87
CA PRO A 4 -14.74 -29.04 14.57
C PRO A 4 -13.31 -29.43 14.18
N PRO A 5 -12.70 -28.74 13.20
CA PRO A 5 -11.31 -29.01 12.83
C PRO A 5 -10.39 -28.78 14.04
N VAL A 6 -9.62 -29.81 14.38
CA VAL A 6 -8.60 -29.73 15.42
C VAL A 6 -7.38 -29.06 14.81
N PHE A 7 -7.04 -27.87 15.29
CA PHE A 7 -5.85 -27.14 14.84
C PHE A 7 -4.72 -27.30 15.84
N ASP A 8 -3.54 -27.70 15.35
CA ASP A 8 -2.33 -27.66 16.18
C ASP A 8 -1.88 -26.21 16.39
N VAL A 9 -2.04 -25.73 17.63
CA VAL A 9 -1.65 -24.38 18.05
C VAL A 9 -0.16 -24.13 17.82
N SER A 10 0.69 -25.16 17.95
CA SER A 10 2.13 -25.06 17.71
C SER A 10 2.44 -24.78 16.23
N ALA A 11 1.83 -25.55 15.33
CA ALA A 11 1.93 -25.31 13.89
C ALA A 11 1.43 -23.90 13.50
N LEU A 12 0.29 -23.46 14.06
CA LEU A 12 -0.25 -22.12 13.81
C LEU A 12 0.71 -21.00 14.25
N ASN A 13 1.31 -21.14 15.44
CA ASN A 13 2.29 -20.17 15.95
C ASN A 13 3.55 -20.12 15.10
N THR A 14 4.02 -21.28 14.63
CA THR A 14 5.18 -21.39 13.72
C THR A 14 4.91 -20.67 12.41
N ALA A 15 3.75 -20.94 11.79
CA ALA A 15 3.32 -20.27 10.56
C ALA A 15 3.19 -18.74 10.76
N ARG A 16 2.64 -18.30 11.90
CA ARG A 16 2.55 -16.88 12.24
C ARG A 16 3.93 -16.23 12.34
N ARG A 17 4.90 -16.88 12.99
CA ARG A 17 6.28 -16.37 13.13
C ARG A 17 6.98 -16.28 11.77
N ALA A 18 6.86 -17.31 10.93
CA ALA A 18 7.41 -17.31 9.57
C ALA A 18 6.83 -16.15 8.74
N ALA A 19 5.51 -15.95 8.77
CA ALA A 19 4.86 -14.85 8.07
C ALA A 19 5.31 -13.46 8.57
N SER A 20 5.54 -13.32 9.88
CA SER A 20 6.07 -12.08 10.46
C SER A 20 7.52 -11.81 10.04
N ARG A 21 8.34 -12.85 9.96
CA ARG A 21 9.73 -12.74 9.48
C ARG A 21 9.76 -12.24 8.03
N ILE A 22 9.00 -12.87 7.14
CA ILE A 22 8.92 -12.47 5.72
C ILE A 22 8.54 -10.99 5.60
N ARG A 23 7.51 -10.54 6.34
CA ARG A 23 7.12 -9.12 6.31
C ARG A 23 8.22 -8.19 6.79
N ALA A 24 8.95 -8.57 7.85
CA ALA A 24 10.02 -7.74 8.39
C ALA A 24 11.19 -7.61 7.40
N GLU A 25 11.59 -8.72 6.77
CA GLU A 25 12.64 -8.76 5.74
C GLU A 25 12.33 -7.82 4.57
N TRP A 26 11.09 -7.86 4.06
CA TRP A 26 10.66 -6.96 2.98
C TRP A 26 10.69 -5.48 3.37
N LEU A 27 10.23 -5.14 4.58
CA LEU A 27 10.29 -3.76 5.06
C LEU A 27 11.74 -3.30 5.28
N MET A 28 12.64 -4.20 5.68
CA MET A 28 14.07 -3.91 5.82
C MET A 28 14.71 -3.60 4.46
N HIS A 29 14.44 -4.43 3.44
CA HIS A 29 14.95 -4.19 2.08
C HIS A 29 14.42 -2.88 1.48
N ILE A 30 13.17 -2.51 1.76
CA ILE A 30 12.63 -1.19 1.36
C ILE A 30 13.36 -0.05 2.07
N ASN A 31 13.67 -0.22 3.36
CA ASN A 31 14.41 0.77 4.14
C ASN A 31 15.86 0.94 3.69
N GLU A 32 16.50 -0.15 3.27
CA GLU A 32 17.83 -0.15 2.67
C GLU A 32 17.84 0.38 1.23
N GLY A 33 16.67 0.57 0.61
CA GLY A 33 16.54 1.00 -0.78
C GLY A 33 16.90 -0.10 -1.80
N THR A 34 17.05 -1.35 -1.37
CA THR A 34 17.32 -2.49 -2.26
C THR A 34 16.06 -2.95 -2.99
N LEU A 35 14.88 -2.66 -2.43
CA LEU A 35 13.57 -2.88 -3.05
C LEU A 35 12.71 -1.62 -2.98
N THR A 36 11.82 -1.45 -3.95
CA THR A 36 10.82 -0.38 -3.93
C THR A 36 9.46 -0.89 -3.47
N PRO A 37 8.55 -0.01 -3.01
CA PRO A 37 7.15 -0.39 -2.79
C PRO A 37 6.49 -1.05 -4.00
N SER A 38 6.86 -0.64 -5.22
CA SER A 38 6.34 -1.23 -6.46
C SER A 38 6.78 -2.69 -6.63
N ASP A 39 8.00 -3.04 -6.23
CA ASP A 39 8.49 -4.42 -6.27
C ASP A 39 7.76 -5.29 -5.26
N LEU A 40 7.46 -4.74 -4.07
CA LEU A 40 6.61 -5.41 -3.08
C LEU A 40 5.21 -5.69 -3.62
N MET A 41 4.58 -4.73 -4.32
CA MET A 41 3.24 -4.97 -4.90
C MET A 41 3.27 -6.06 -5.96
N LYS A 42 4.33 -6.11 -6.79
CA LYS A 42 4.51 -7.17 -7.80
C LYS A 42 4.68 -8.53 -7.14
N GLU A 43 5.49 -8.63 -6.09
CA GLU A 43 5.69 -9.89 -5.39
C GLU A 43 4.41 -10.33 -4.68
N ALA A 44 3.73 -9.41 -3.99
CA ALA A 44 2.51 -9.70 -3.25
C ALA A 44 1.34 -10.16 -4.14
N ALA A 45 1.37 -9.87 -5.44
CA ALA A 45 0.42 -10.42 -6.40
C ALA A 45 0.60 -11.93 -6.66
N ARG A 46 1.74 -12.52 -6.26
CA ARG A 46 2.00 -13.96 -6.42
C ARG A 46 1.31 -14.78 -5.33
N PRO A 47 0.79 -15.99 -5.66
CA PRO A 47 0.12 -16.86 -4.68
C PRO A 47 0.98 -17.23 -3.46
N GLU A 48 2.30 -17.34 -3.64
CA GLU A 48 3.26 -17.75 -2.61
C GLU A 48 3.53 -16.64 -1.59
N ALA A 49 3.33 -15.37 -1.98
CA ALA A 49 3.65 -14.19 -1.19
C ALA A 49 2.50 -13.70 -0.29
N ARG A 50 1.54 -14.59 0.03
CA ARG A 50 0.38 -14.31 0.90
C ARG A 50 0.69 -13.55 2.20
N PRO A 51 1.82 -13.79 2.90
CA PRO A 51 2.16 -13.02 4.11
C PRO A 51 2.23 -11.50 3.89
N LEU A 52 2.60 -11.05 2.69
CA LEU A 52 2.76 -9.63 2.34
C LEU A 52 1.42 -8.89 2.26
N LEU A 53 0.33 -9.60 1.94
CA LEU A 53 -1.02 -9.04 1.83
C LEU A 53 -1.50 -8.39 3.15
N LYS A 54 -0.91 -8.76 4.28
CA LYS A 54 -1.23 -8.21 5.61
C LYS A 54 -0.43 -6.96 5.98
N LEU A 55 0.57 -6.56 5.19
CA LEU A 55 1.26 -5.29 5.41
C LEU A 55 0.31 -4.13 5.18
N SER A 56 0.31 -3.16 6.09
CA SER A 56 -0.39 -1.90 5.87
C SER A 56 0.37 -1.03 4.89
N LEU A 57 -0.35 -0.28 4.06
CA LEU A 57 0.25 0.69 3.14
C LEU A 57 1.08 1.72 3.91
N ARG A 58 0.63 2.11 5.10
CA ARG A 58 1.35 3.02 5.97
C ARG A 58 2.71 2.48 6.43
N GLN A 59 2.80 1.20 6.78
CA GLN A 59 4.09 0.57 7.13
C GLN A 59 5.05 0.63 5.95
N ILE A 60 4.58 0.28 4.75
CA ILE A 60 5.39 0.31 3.54
C ILE A 60 5.90 1.72 3.25
N LEU A 61 5.02 2.72 3.37
CA LEU A 61 5.38 4.12 3.14
C LEU A 61 6.43 4.62 4.13
N LEU A 62 6.27 4.29 5.42
CA LEU A 62 7.20 4.67 6.49
C LEU A 62 8.54 3.93 6.44
N SER A 63 8.58 2.76 5.83
CA SER A 63 9.81 2.01 5.64
C SER A 63 10.70 2.58 4.54
N GLN A 64 10.22 3.49 3.70
CA GLN A 64 11.08 4.10 2.68
C GLN A 64 12.05 5.12 3.27
N GLN A 65 13.29 5.14 2.79
CA GLN A 65 14.28 6.12 3.21
C GLN A 65 13.80 7.56 2.93
N GLY A 66 13.92 8.46 3.93
CA GLY A 66 13.50 9.86 3.82
C GLY A 66 11.99 10.08 3.91
N TRP A 67 11.18 9.05 4.17
CA TRP A 67 9.74 9.20 4.36
C TRP A 67 9.35 9.43 5.82
N GLY A 68 8.83 10.62 6.09
CA GLY A 68 8.25 10.96 7.38
C GLY A 68 6.76 10.61 7.48
N ARG A 69 6.26 10.55 8.72
CA ARG A 69 4.84 10.32 9.04
C ARG A 69 3.87 11.22 8.27
N LYS A 70 4.16 12.53 8.20
CA LYS A 70 3.31 13.51 7.51
C LYS A 70 3.11 13.15 6.03
N ARG A 71 4.18 12.75 5.34
CA ARG A 71 4.14 12.36 3.92
C ARG A 71 3.36 11.06 3.72
N ALA A 72 3.59 10.07 4.58
CA ALA A 72 2.85 8.81 4.54
C ALA A 72 1.34 9.02 4.79
N ASP A 73 0.99 9.78 5.84
CA ASP A 73 -0.40 10.06 6.18
C ASP A 73 -1.11 10.87 5.07
N ALA A 74 -0.40 11.77 4.37
CA ALA A 74 -0.94 12.51 3.22
C ALA A 74 -1.28 11.60 2.02
N VAL A 75 -0.40 10.63 1.69
CA VAL A 75 -0.68 9.63 0.65
C VAL A 75 -1.91 8.78 1.01
N ILE A 76 -1.99 8.34 2.27
CA ILE A 76 -3.12 7.56 2.77
C ILE A 76 -4.43 8.36 2.68
N ALA A 77 -4.41 9.63 3.09
CA ALA A 77 -5.56 10.52 2.99
C ALA A 77 -5.99 10.74 1.54
N HIS A 78 -5.04 10.90 0.62
CA HIS A 78 -5.32 11.04 -0.82
C HIS A 78 -6.03 9.80 -1.37
N ILE A 79 -5.50 8.60 -1.09
CA ILE A 79 -6.11 7.32 -1.52
C ILE A 79 -7.54 7.19 -0.98
N ALA A 80 -7.75 7.48 0.30
CA ALA A 80 -9.08 7.42 0.92
C ALA A 80 -10.05 8.43 0.29
N GLY A 81 -9.56 9.63 -0.06
CA GLY A 81 -10.33 10.65 -0.77
C GLY A 81 -10.75 10.22 -2.17
N VAL A 82 -9.83 9.68 -2.96
CA VAL A 82 -10.10 9.25 -4.35
C VAL A 82 -11.09 8.09 -4.41
N ILE A 83 -10.98 7.13 -3.49
CA ILE A 83 -11.87 5.95 -3.49
C ILE A 83 -13.29 6.32 -3.04
N GLY A 84 -13.44 7.41 -2.28
CA GLY A 84 -14.70 7.82 -1.71
C GLY A 84 -15.12 6.92 -0.55
N GLY A 85 -14.96 7.41 0.67
CA GLY A 85 -15.47 6.74 1.87
C GLY A 85 -14.64 6.98 3.12
N LYS A 86 -15.26 6.78 4.29
CA LYS A 86 -14.56 6.75 5.57
C LYS A 86 -13.93 5.38 5.78
N ILE A 87 -12.74 5.16 5.24
CA ILE A 87 -11.97 3.93 5.44
C ILE A 87 -10.98 4.16 6.58
N ASP A 88 -11.03 3.31 7.61
CA ASP A 88 -9.98 3.31 8.65
C ASP A 88 -8.63 3.01 7.97
N PRO A 89 -7.61 3.89 8.13
CA PRO A 89 -6.27 3.65 7.61
C PRO A 89 -5.67 2.29 7.97
N ARG A 90 -6.08 1.68 9.10
CA ARG A 90 -5.66 0.33 9.52
C ARG A 90 -6.10 -0.78 8.56
N HIS A 91 -7.16 -0.56 7.80
CA HIS A 91 -7.68 -1.51 6.82
C HIS A 91 -7.02 -1.38 5.45
N LEU A 92 -6.27 -0.30 5.21
CA LEU A 92 -5.52 -0.07 3.98
C LEU A 92 -4.26 -0.95 3.98
N THR A 93 -4.44 -2.20 3.59
CA THR A 93 -3.39 -3.21 3.46
C THR A 93 -3.07 -3.50 1.99
N VAL A 94 -1.97 -4.19 1.73
CA VAL A 94 -1.63 -4.68 0.38
C VAL A 94 -2.74 -5.58 -0.17
N GLY A 95 -3.31 -6.46 0.66
CA GLY A 95 -4.43 -7.31 0.26
C GLY A 95 -5.69 -6.52 -0.07
N TRP A 96 -5.97 -5.44 0.67
CA TRP A 96 -7.05 -4.52 0.33
C TRP A 96 -6.79 -3.80 -1.01
N LEU A 97 -5.53 -3.39 -1.24
CA LEU A 97 -5.12 -2.67 -2.44
C LEU A 97 -5.23 -3.53 -3.70
N LEU A 98 -4.81 -4.79 -3.61
CA LEU A 98 -4.78 -5.77 -4.71
C LEU A 98 -6.05 -6.62 -4.82
N ASP A 99 -7.10 -6.29 -4.05
CA ASP A 99 -8.37 -7.02 -4.07
C ASP A 99 -9.02 -6.95 -5.46
N PRO A 100 -9.23 -8.09 -6.15
CA PRO A 100 -9.78 -8.10 -7.51
C PRO A 100 -11.22 -7.55 -7.55
N ARG A 101 -11.96 -7.61 -6.44
CA ARG A 101 -13.33 -7.10 -6.36
C ARG A 101 -13.40 -5.58 -6.51
N ALA A 102 -12.29 -4.87 -6.33
CA ALA A 102 -12.22 -3.43 -6.53
C ALA A 102 -12.11 -3.04 -8.02
N GLY A 103 -11.87 -3.99 -8.93
CA GLY A 103 -11.69 -3.73 -10.35
C GLY A 103 -10.50 -2.82 -10.65
N GLY A 104 -9.42 -2.92 -9.86
CA GLY A 104 -8.22 -2.09 -10.01
C GLY A 104 -8.32 -0.66 -9.48
N ARG A 105 -9.51 -0.16 -9.10
CA ARG A 105 -9.71 1.22 -8.63
C ARG A 105 -8.83 1.62 -7.46
N ARG A 106 -8.64 0.72 -6.49
CA ARG A 106 -7.79 0.96 -5.31
C ARG A 106 -6.32 1.09 -5.70
N PHE A 107 -5.85 0.24 -6.60
CA PHE A 107 -4.49 0.31 -7.14
C PHE A 107 -4.28 1.56 -8.01
N ALA A 108 -5.27 1.96 -8.81
CA ALA A 108 -5.23 3.21 -9.55
C ALA A 108 -5.12 4.44 -8.62
N ALA A 109 -5.87 4.47 -7.51
CA ALA A 109 -5.76 5.52 -6.50
C ALA A 109 -4.38 5.55 -5.82
N TRP A 110 -3.75 4.38 -5.63
CA TRP A 110 -2.37 4.30 -5.17
C TRP A 110 -1.42 4.94 -6.18
N LEU A 111 -1.50 4.58 -7.47
CA LEU A 111 -0.65 5.16 -8.50
C LEU A 111 -0.82 6.69 -8.62
N ASP A 112 -2.08 7.15 -8.59
CA ASP A 112 -2.45 8.57 -8.62
C ASP A 112 -1.81 9.37 -7.47
N ALA A 113 -1.70 8.78 -6.27
CA ALA A 113 -1.09 9.43 -5.11
C ALA A 113 0.40 9.74 -5.28
N PHE A 114 1.10 9.08 -6.21
CA PHE A 114 2.52 9.31 -6.50
C PHE A 114 2.76 10.10 -7.79
N GLN A 115 1.72 10.37 -8.57
CA GLN A 115 1.88 11.21 -9.76
C GLN A 115 2.24 12.64 -9.33
N PRO A 116 3.29 13.23 -9.92
CA PRO A 116 3.60 14.62 -9.67
C PRO A 116 2.42 15.48 -10.14
N LYS A 117 1.88 16.31 -9.25
CA LYS A 117 0.85 17.29 -9.59
C LYS A 117 1.52 18.47 -10.29
N THR A 118 1.99 18.27 -11.51
CA THR A 118 2.64 19.30 -12.32
C THR A 118 1.61 20.22 -12.94
N GLY A 119 1.66 21.49 -12.54
CA GLY A 119 1.16 22.65 -13.30
C GLY A 119 -0.34 22.67 -13.61
N PRO A 120 -0.82 23.78 -14.20
CA PRO A 120 -2.18 23.84 -14.71
C PRO A 120 -2.38 22.72 -15.75
N LEU A 121 -3.57 22.08 -15.72
CA LEU A 121 -3.92 20.95 -16.60
C LEU A 121 -3.71 21.26 -18.09
N TRP A 122 -3.75 22.54 -18.44
CA TRP A 122 -3.37 23.12 -19.73
C TRP A 122 -2.95 24.60 -19.52
N PRO A 123 -2.22 25.22 -20.47
CA PRO A 123 -1.90 26.65 -20.39
C PRO A 123 -3.14 27.52 -20.15
N GLY A 124 -3.14 28.34 -19.10
CA GLY A 124 -4.23 29.29 -18.80
C GLY A 124 -5.26 28.85 -17.75
N PHE A 125 -5.11 27.70 -17.07
CA PHE A 125 -6.09 27.22 -16.08
C PHE A 125 -5.86 27.74 -14.63
N PRO A 126 -6.92 28.03 -13.85
CA PRO A 126 -8.27 28.37 -14.33
C PRO A 126 -8.31 29.77 -14.93
N TYR A 127 -7.40 30.65 -14.51
CA TYR A 127 -7.04 31.93 -15.14
C TYR A 127 -5.59 32.25 -14.77
N VAL A 128 -4.67 32.23 -15.74
CA VAL A 128 -3.30 32.76 -15.58
C VAL A 128 -3.14 33.91 -16.56
N ARG A 129 -2.64 35.08 -16.13
CA ARG A 129 -2.40 36.20 -17.06
C ARG A 129 -1.32 35.81 -18.05
N SER A 130 -1.56 36.12 -19.33
CA SER A 130 -0.66 35.80 -20.45
C SER A 130 0.72 36.49 -20.41
N SER A 131 1.04 37.25 -19.35
CA SER A 131 2.29 38.01 -19.21
C SER A 131 3.43 37.25 -18.53
N ASP A 132 3.19 36.02 -18.06
CA ASP A 132 4.16 35.22 -17.29
C ASP A 132 4.70 33.99 -18.06
N VAL A 133 4.67 34.02 -19.40
CA VAL A 133 5.29 33.01 -20.29
C VAL A 133 6.50 33.59 -21.01
#